data_AF-A0A959FL63-F1
#
_entry.id   AF-A0A959FL63-F1
#
_cell.length_a   1.000
_cell.length_b   1.000
_cell.length_c   1.000
_cell.angle_alpha   90.00
_cell.angle_beta   90.00
_cell.angle_gamma   90.00
#
_symmetry.space_group_name_H-M   'P 1'
#
loop_
_entity.id
_entity.type
_entity.pdbx_description
1 polymer ?
#
loop_
_entity_poly.entity_id
_entity_poly.type
_entity_poly.pdbx_seq_one_letter_code
_entity_poly.pdbx_strand_id
1 'polypeptide(L)'
;GLDQQITTYNGLLLDRERLKRSAGAGNPQLLSLNQQLAGMRQNIVQSVRALRQNLQLSVRETQQKLSQLQQRIDQVPRQERELLEIKRQQNIKEALYLFLLQKKEETALSAAITVPNARVIDPAIASPAPISPKPIQIYVIFLMLGFSLPVGLIFLKEMLDDKIYSEADIKGLTATPVLGA
;
A
#
# COMPACT_ATOMS: atom_id res chain seq x y z
N GLY A 1 -19.94 -50.20 -51.39
CA GLY A 1 -20.58 -49.58 -50.21
C GLY A 1 -21.86 -50.32 -49.83
N LEU A 2 -22.51 -49.99 -48.71
CA LEU A 2 -23.75 -50.65 -48.24
C LEU A 2 -24.88 -50.60 -49.30
N ASP A 3 -24.94 -49.50 -50.05
CA ASP A 3 -25.85 -49.31 -51.19
C ASP A 3 -25.61 -50.31 -52.33
N GLN A 4 -24.35 -50.56 -52.65
CA GLN A 4 -23.95 -51.58 -53.63
C GLN A 4 -24.30 -53.00 -53.13
N GLN A 5 -24.16 -53.25 -51.82
CA GLN A 5 -24.55 -54.54 -51.24
C GLN A 5 -26.07 -54.77 -51.34
N ILE A 6 -26.88 -53.75 -51.10
CA ILE A 6 -28.34 -53.80 -51.25
C ILE A 6 -28.73 -54.00 -52.71
N THR A 7 -28.07 -53.29 -53.63
CA THR A 7 -28.31 -53.43 -55.08
C THR A 7 -28.02 -54.85 -55.57
N THR A 8 -26.87 -55.42 -55.16
CA THR A 8 -26.52 -56.81 -55.49
C THR A 8 -27.49 -57.81 -54.85
N TYR A 9 -27.90 -57.60 -53.60
CA TYR A 9 -28.91 -58.44 -52.93
C TYR A 9 -30.25 -58.44 -53.68
N ASN A 10 -30.71 -57.27 -54.10
CA ASN A 10 -31.94 -57.13 -54.87
C ASN A 10 -31.83 -57.81 -56.24
N GLY A 11 -30.67 -57.72 -56.90
CA GLY A 11 -30.40 -58.47 -58.13
C GLY A 11 -30.52 -59.98 -57.95
N LEU A 12 -29.82 -60.54 -56.95
CA LEU A 12 -29.88 -61.97 -56.61
C LEU A 12 -31.30 -62.43 -56.23
N LEU A 13 -32.07 -61.56 -55.57
CA LEU A 13 -33.45 -61.84 -55.20
C LEU A 13 -34.34 -61.93 -56.44
N LEU A 14 -34.18 -61.03 -57.41
CA LEU A 14 -34.91 -61.06 -58.67
C LEU A 14 -34.58 -62.31 -59.49
N ASP A 15 -33.30 -62.69 -59.54
CA ASP A 15 -32.87 -63.91 -60.24
C ASP A 15 -33.41 -65.18 -59.57
N ARG A 16 -33.53 -65.19 -58.24
CA ARG A 16 -34.19 -66.28 -57.50
C ARG A 16 -35.65 -66.39 -57.87
N GLU A 17 -36.38 -65.29 -57.93
CA GLU A 17 -37.80 -65.31 -58.28
C GLU A 17 -38.03 -65.71 -59.74
N ARG A 18 -37.11 -65.36 -60.66
CA ARG A 18 -37.14 -65.86 -62.05
C ARG A 18 -36.89 -67.36 -62.10
N LEU A 19 -35.83 -67.84 -61.44
CA LEU A 19 -35.45 -69.24 -61.43
C LEU A 19 -36.50 -70.13 -60.76
N LYS A 20 -37.15 -69.65 -59.70
CA LYS A 20 -38.23 -70.37 -59.02
C LYS A 20 -39.48 -70.55 -59.90
N ARG A 21 -39.74 -69.63 -60.83
CA ARG A 21 -40.85 -69.74 -61.78
C ARG A 21 -40.56 -70.73 -62.91
N SER A 22 -39.29 -70.86 -63.32
CA SER A 22 -38.87 -71.74 -64.42
C SER A 22 -38.37 -73.11 -63.97
N ALA A 23 -37.91 -73.26 -62.73
CA ALA A 23 -37.34 -74.50 -62.20
C ALA A 23 -38.10 -75.00 -60.95
N GLY A 24 -38.34 -76.31 -60.88
CA GLY A 24 -39.00 -76.96 -59.74
C GLY A 24 -38.21 -76.86 -58.43
N ALA A 25 -38.87 -77.15 -57.31
CA ALA A 25 -38.39 -76.90 -55.93
C ALA A 25 -37.06 -77.58 -55.53
N GLY A 26 -36.53 -78.51 -56.34
CA GLY A 26 -35.28 -79.25 -56.09
C GLY A 26 -34.07 -78.79 -56.90
N ASN A 27 -34.10 -77.66 -57.60
CA ASN A 27 -32.97 -77.22 -58.43
C ASN A 27 -31.74 -76.82 -57.56
N PRO A 28 -30.54 -77.44 -57.76
CA PRO A 28 -29.33 -77.10 -57.00
C PRO A 28 -28.86 -75.65 -57.16
N GLN A 29 -29.17 -74.98 -58.28
CA GLN A 29 -28.90 -73.56 -58.47
C GLN A 29 -29.74 -72.68 -57.53
N LEU A 30 -30.98 -73.09 -57.22
CA LEU A 30 -31.86 -72.37 -56.30
C LEU A 30 -31.37 -72.50 -54.84
N LEU A 31 -30.80 -73.65 -54.48
CA LEU A 31 -30.15 -73.85 -53.17
C LEU A 31 -28.91 -72.95 -53.02
N SER A 32 -28.03 -72.92 -54.03
CA SER A 32 -26.85 -72.03 -54.03
C SER A 32 -27.26 -70.56 -53.91
N LEU A 33 -28.28 -70.14 -54.64
CA LEU A 33 -28.76 -68.76 -54.60
C LEU A 33 -29.39 -68.38 -53.25
N ASN A 34 -30.10 -69.30 -52.61
CA ASN A 34 -30.60 -69.09 -51.24
C ASN A 34 -29.45 -68.93 -50.24
N GLN A 35 -28.37 -69.71 -50.36
CA GLN A 35 -27.18 -69.58 -49.52
C GLN A 35 -26.47 -68.23 -49.73
N GLN A 36 -26.32 -67.80 -50.99
CA GLN A 36 -25.76 -66.49 -51.33
C GLN A 36 -26.61 -65.34 -50.76
N LEU A 37 -27.93 -65.40 -50.90
CA LEU A 37 -28.85 -64.42 -50.32
C LEU A 37 -28.77 -64.38 -48.79
N ALA A 38 -28.66 -65.55 -48.13
CA ALA A 38 -28.50 -65.62 -46.68
C ALA A 38 -27.19 -64.98 -46.20
N GLY A 39 -26.07 -65.30 -46.86
CA GLY A 39 -24.76 -64.69 -46.56
C GLY A 39 -24.75 -63.18 -46.83
N MET A 40 -25.34 -62.76 -47.96
CA MET A 40 -25.43 -61.35 -48.31
C MET A 40 -26.29 -60.55 -47.33
N ARG A 41 -27.43 -61.11 -46.91
CA ARG A 41 -28.27 -60.53 -45.86
C ARG A 41 -27.51 -60.38 -44.54
N GLN A 42 -26.74 -61.39 -44.14
CA GLN A 42 -25.91 -61.31 -42.94
C GLN A 42 -24.86 -60.18 -43.05
N ASN A 43 -24.18 -60.06 -44.19
CA ASN A 43 -23.20 -59.01 -44.44
C ASN A 43 -23.81 -57.60 -44.38
N ILE A 44 -24.99 -57.40 -44.98
CA ILE A 44 -25.73 -56.13 -44.92
C ILE A 44 -26.08 -55.80 -43.46
N VAL A 45 -26.63 -56.75 -42.71
CA VAL A 45 -26.99 -56.54 -41.29
C VAL A 45 -25.76 -56.18 -40.45
N GLN A 46 -24.64 -56.87 -40.64
CA GLN A 46 -23.39 -56.56 -39.94
C GLN A 46 -22.88 -55.16 -40.30
N SER A 47 -22.93 -54.80 -41.57
CA SER A 47 -22.47 -53.49 -42.05
C SER A 47 -23.36 -52.34 -41.55
N VAL A 48 -24.69 -52.54 -41.49
CA VAL A 48 -25.62 -51.57 -40.88
C VAL A 48 -25.35 -51.42 -39.39
N ARG A 49 -25.11 -52.52 -38.66
CA ARG A 49 -24.77 -52.47 -37.23
C ARG A 49 -23.46 -51.72 -36.98
N ALA A 50 -22.43 -51.99 -37.77
CA ALA A 50 -21.15 -51.30 -37.69
C ALA A 50 -21.30 -49.80 -37.98
N LEU A 51 -22.04 -49.43 -39.03
CA LEU A 51 -22.32 -48.03 -39.35
C LEU A 51 -23.06 -47.32 -38.20
N ARG A 52 -24.10 -47.96 -37.65
CA ARG A 52 -24.83 -47.43 -36.50
C ARG A 52 -23.93 -47.21 -35.30
N GLN A 53 -23.05 -48.16 -35.00
CA GLN A 53 -22.11 -48.07 -33.89
C GLN A 53 -21.11 -46.92 -34.10
N ASN A 54 -20.58 -46.76 -35.32
CA ASN A 54 -19.68 -45.65 -35.66
C ASN A 54 -20.37 -44.30 -35.53
N LEU A 55 -21.62 -44.16 -36.00
CA LEU A 55 -22.40 -42.95 -35.83
C LEU A 55 -22.67 -42.65 -34.35
N GLN A 56 -22.98 -43.67 -33.54
CA GLN A 56 -23.15 -43.50 -32.09
C GLN A 56 -21.85 -43.09 -31.38
N LEU A 57 -20.70 -43.56 -31.84
CA LEU A 57 -19.39 -43.10 -31.35
C LEU A 57 -19.17 -41.63 -31.72
N SER A 58 -19.40 -41.26 -32.98
CA SER A 58 -19.27 -39.88 -33.46
C SER A 58 -20.18 -38.90 -32.70
N VAL A 59 -21.43 -39.30 -32.43
CA VAL A 59 -22.36 -38.51 -31.59
C VAL A 59 -21.81 -38.34 -30.18
N ARG A 60 -21.30 -39.41 -29.55
CA ARG A 60 -20.72 -39.33 -28.20
C ARG A 60 -19.48 -38.44 -28.14
N GLU A 61 -18.58 -38.56 -29.10
CA GLU A 61 -17.39 -37.70 -29.21
C GLU A 61 -17.78 -36.23 -29.40
N THR A 62 -18.78 -35.97 -30.25
CA THR A 62 -19.28 -34.61 -30.48
C THR A 62 -19.90 -34.04 -29.20
N GLN A 63 -20.69 -34.85 -28.47
CA GLN A 63 -21.26 -34.44 -27.20
C GLN A 63 -20.19 -34.16 -26.15
N GLN A 64 -19.12 -34.96 -26.08
CA GLN A 64 -17.99 -34.72 -25.18
C GLN A 64 -17.27 -33.41 -25.52
N LYS A 65 -17.00 -33.15 -26.81
CA LYS A 65 -16.42 -31.89 -27.26
C LYS A 65 -17.31 -30.70 -26.91
N LEU A 66 -18.63 -30.83 -27.10
CA LEU A 66 -19.59 -29.80 -26.74
C LEU A 66 -19.55 -29.50 -25.24
N SER A 67 -19.56 -30.53 -24.39
CA SER A 67 -19.47 -30.36 -22.94
C SER A 67 -18.16 -29.69 -22.51
N GLN A 68 -17.03 -30.05 -23.12
CA GLN A 68 -15.74 -29.41 -22.84
C GLN A 68 -15.72 -27.93 -23.27
N LEU A 69 -16.30 -27.61 -24.42
CA LEU A 69 -16.43 -26.23 -24.88
C LEU A 69 -17.35 -25.42 -23.97
N GLN A 70 -18.47 -25.99 -23.54
CA GLN A 70 -19.39 -25.35 -22.61
C GLN A 70 -18.68 -25.02 -21.29
N GLN A 71 -17.92 -25.97 -20.73
CA GLN A 71 -17.12 -25.74 -19.52
C GLN A 71 -16.10 -24.62 -19.69
N ARG A 72 -15.49 -24.49 -20.87
CA ARG A 72 -14.58 -23.38 -21.18
C ARG A 72 -15.31 -22.05 -21.27
N ILE A 73 -16.46 -22.01 -21.94
CA ILE A 73 -17.31 -20.82 -22.05
C ILE A 73 -17.74 -20.36 -20.65
N ASP A 74 -18.16 -21.27 -19.78
CA ASP A 74 -18.56 -20.95 -18.40
C ASP A 74 -17.40 -20.41 -17.55
N GLN A 75 -16.15 -20.66 -17.95
CA GLN A 75 -14.95 -20.09 -17.31
C GLN A 75 -14.60 -18.68 -17.81
N VAL A 76 -15.01 -18.30 -19.03
CA VAL A 76 -14.68 -17.01 -19.63
C VAL A 76 -15.12 -15.82 -18.76
N PRO A 77 -16.36 -15.76 -18.22
CA PRO A 77 -16.78 -14.62 -17.38
C PRO A 77 -15.92 -14.44 -16.13
N ARG A 78 -15.40 -15.54 -15.55
CA ARG A 78 -14.50 -15.46 -14.40
C ARG A 78 -13.15 -14.87 -14.79
N GLN A 79 -12.58 -15.34 -15.88
CA GLN A 79 -11.31 -14.81 -16.41
C GLN A 79 -11.44 -13.33 -16.82
N GLU A 80 -12.57 -12.95 -17.41
CA GLU A 80 -12.83 -11.55 -17.78
C GLU A 80 -12.92 -10.64 -16.55
N ARG A 81 -13.63 -11.08 -15.49
CA ARG A 81 -13.69 -10.34 -14.22
C ARG A 81 -12.32 -10.19 -13.57
N GLU A 82 -11.53 -11.27 -13.53
CA GLU A 82 -10.17 -11.24 -12.98
C GLU A 82 -9.27 -10.29 -13.78
N LEU A 83 -9.34 -10.34 -15.12
CA LEU A 83 -8.61 -9.43 -15.99
C LEU A 83 -9.01 -7.96 -15.76
N LEU A 84 -10.31 -7.68 -15.61
CA LEU A 84 -10.80 -6.33 -15.31
C LEU A 84 -10.28 -5.83 -13.96
N GLU A 85 -10.24 -6.71 -12.95
CA GLU A 85 -9.67 -6.35 -11.65
C GLU A 85 -8.18 -6.06 -11.73
N ILE A 86 -7.40 -6.90 -12.44
CA ILE A 86 -5.98 -6.67 -12.69
C ILE A 86 -5.76 -5.34 -13.40
N LYS A 87 -6.54 -5.04 -14.45
CA LYS A 87 -6.49 -3.75 -15.17
C LYS A 87 -6.79 -2.57 -14.25
N ARG A 88 -7.81 -2.69 -13.39
CA ARG A 88 -8.13 -1.65 -12.39
C ARG A 88 -6.95 -1.40 -11.45
N GLN A 89 -6.32 -2.46 -10.94
CA GLN A 89 -5.14 -2.35 -10.07
C GLN A 89 -3.94 -1.74 -10.78
N GLN A 90 -3.72 -2.10 -12.05
CA GLN A 90 -2.69 -1.50 -12.89
C GLN A 90 -2.91 0.01 -13.04
N ASN A 91 -4.12 0.43 -13.40
CA ASN A 91 -4.46 1.85 -13.58
C ASN A 91 -4.26 2.66 -12.29
N ILE A 92 -4.66 2.11 -11.13
CA ILE A 92 -4.45 2.77 -9.83
C ILE A 92 -2.96 2.95 -9.54
N LYS A 93 -2.14 1.92 -9.79
CA LYS A 93 -0.70 1.98 -9.56
C LYS A 93 -0.02 2.98 -10.49
N GLU A 94 -0.41 3.01 -11.75
CA GLU A 94 0.11 3.98 -12.73
C GLU A 94 -0.27 5.41 -12.33
N ALA A 95 -1.53 5.66 -11.99
CA ALA A 95 -1.98 6.97 -11.52
C ALA A 95 -1.25 7.40 -10.24
N LEU A 96 -1.05 6.49 -9.28
CA LEU A 96 -0.29 6.76 -8.06
C LEU A 96 1.18 7.08 -8.37
N TYR A 97 1.81 6.31 -9.26
CA TYR A 97 3.18 6.54 -9.67
C TYR A 97 3.35 7.95 -10.27
N LEU A 98 2.48 8.33 -11.20
CA LEU A 98 2.49 9.66 -11.81
C LEU A 98 2.24 10.77 -10.78
N PHE A 99 1.28 10.57 -9.88
CA PHE A 99 1.01 11.51 -8.80
C PHE A 99 2.21 11.71 -7.87
N LEU A 100 2.87 10.63 -7.46
CA LEU A 100 4.06 10.68 -6.62
C LEU A 100 5.24 11.33 -7.35
N LEU A 101 5.39 11.05 -8.65
CA LEU A 101 6.39 11.71 -9.48
C LEU A 101 6.14 13.22 -9.54
N GLN A 102 4.90 13.64 -9.77
CA GLN A 102 4.52 15.05 -9.75
C GLN A 102 4.81 15.69 -8.38
N LYS A 103 4.42 15.06 -7.28
CA LYS A 103 4.67 15.58 -5.93
C LYS A 103 6.15 15.67 -5.58
N LYS A 104 6.95 14.72 -6.06
CA LYS A 104 8.41 14.76 -5.94
C LYS A 104 8.97 16.00 -6.63
N GLU A 105 8.57 16.27 -7.87
CA GLU A 105 9.02 17.44 -8.61
C GLU A 105 8.54 18.76 -7.97
N GLU A 106 7.27 18.84 -7.52
CA GLU A 106 6.76 20.00 -6.79
C GLU A 106 7.55 20.26 -5.48
N THR A 107 7.92 19.19 -4.76
CA THR A 107 8.70 19.29 -3.52
C THR A 107 10.14 19.71 -3.82
N ALA A 108 10.76 19.17 -4.88
CA ALA A 108 12.10 19.57 -5.32
C ALA A 108 12.13 21.05 -5.73
N LEU A 109 11.11 21.52 -6.45
CA LEU A 109 10.96 22.93 -6.81
C LEU A 109 10.78 23.81 -5.55
N SER A 110 9.90 23.39 -4.63
CA SER A 110 9.66 24.12 -3.37
C SER A 110 10.90 24.20 -2.49
N ALA A 111 11.72 23.14 -2.46
CA ALA A 111 12.98 23.11 -1.72
C ALA A 111 14.08 23.97 -2.39
N ALA A 112 14.06 24.09 -3.72
CA ALA A 112 14.96 24.98 -4.47
C ALA A 112 14.60 26.46 -4.32
N ILE A 113 13.32 26.77 -4.04
CA ILE A 113 12.87 28.13 -3.75
C ILE A 113 13.17 28.44 -2.28
N THR A 114 14.37 28.95 -2.02
CA THR A 114 14.74 29.48 -0.69
C THR A 114 14.03 30.82 -0.47
N VAL A 115 12.78 30.79 0.04
CA VAL A 115 12.14 32.03 0.53
C VAL A 115 12.84 32.40 1.86
N PRO A 116 13.54 33.55 1.94
CA PRO A 116 14.08 33.99 3.22
C PRO A 116 12.90 34.43 4.09
N ASN A 117 12.58 33.65 5.12
CA ASN A 117 11.49 33.95 6.06
C ASN A 117 11.71 35.24 6.88
N ALA A 118 12.90 35.83 6.82
CA ALA A 118 13.17 37.13 7.42
C ALA A 118 14.31 37.83 6.68
N ARG A 119 14.11 39.11 6.36
CA ARG A 119 15.18 40.03 5.97
C ARG A 119 15.62 40.76 7.22
N VAL A 120 16.89 40.68 7.59
CA VAL A 120 17.45 41.48 8.68
C VAL A 120 17.39 42.95 8.24
N ILE A 121 16.48 43.72 8.84
CA ILE A 121 16.34 45.17 8.57
C ILE A 121 17.31 45.96 9.45
N ASP A 122 17.56 45.49 10.68
CA ASP A 122 18.48 46.12 11.62
C ASP A 122 19.24 45.04 12.44
N PRO A 123 20.57 44.94 12.33
CA PRO A 123 21.35 43.99 13.10
C PRO A 123 21.35 44.34 14.61
N ALA A 124 21.32 43.33 15.47
CA ALA A 124 21.29 43.54 16.91
C ALA A 124 22.58 44.22 17.40
N ILE A 125 22.45 45.39 18.02
CA ILE A 125 23.56 46.12 18.65
C ILE A 125 23.69 45.62 20.10
N ALA A 126 24.79 44.93 20.40
CA ALA A 126 25.14 44.57 21.77
C ALA A 126 25.77 45.77 22.49
N SER A 127 25.30 46.08 23.70
CA SER A 127 25.94 47.10 24.54
C SER A 127 27.33 46.61 24.97
N PRO A 128 28.41 47.38 24.76
CA PRO A 128 29.76 47.01 25.21
C PRO A 128 29.92 47.11 26.73
N ALA A 129 28.99 47.77 27.42
CA ALA A 129 28.99 47.93 28.86
C ALA A 129 27.87 47.12 29.52
N PRO A 130 28.15 46.43 30.65
CA PRO A 130 27.13 45.76 31.44
C PRO A 130 26.18 46.80 32.05
N ILE A 131 24.87 46.57 31.90
CA ILE A 131 23.82 47.46 32.42
C ILE A 131 23.75 47.39 33.96
N SER A 132 24.18 46.28 34.54
CA SER A 132 24.23 46.03 35.99
C SER A 132 25.24 44.92 36.31
N PRO A 133 25.92 44.94 37.48
CA PRO A 133 25.89 45.97 38.53
C PRO A 133 26.79 47.18 38.20
N LYS A 134 26.53 48.35 38.82
CA LYS A 134 27.33 49.58 38.69
C LYS A 134 28.43 49.63 39.77
N PRO A 135 29.65 49.12 39.52
CA PRO A 135 30.66 48.90 40.56
C PRO A 135 31.06 50.19 41.29
N ILE A 136 31.13 51.30 40.57
CA ILE A 136 31.48 52.62 41.12
C ILE A 136 30.50 53.06 42.21
N GLN A 137 29.18 52.86 42.00
CA GLN A 137 28.18 53.21 43.01
C GLN A 137 28.34 52.35 44.27
N ILE A 138 28.65 51.07 44.11
CA ILE A 138 28.88 50.14 45.23
C ILE A 138 30.10 50.59 46.04
N TYR A 139 31.24 50.86 45.38
CA TYR A 139 32.45 51.31 46.07
C TYR A 139 32.24 52.60 46.86
N VAL A 140 31.52 53.58 46.30
CA VAL A 140 31.24 54.85 47.00
C VAL A 140 30.40 54.64 48.26
N ILE A 141 29.37 53.78 48.21
CA ILE A 141 28.54 53.47 49.38
C ILE A 141 29.36 52.82 50.49
N PHE A 142 30.19 51.83 50.15
CA PHE A 142 31.03 51.14 51.13
C PHE A 142 32.10 52.05 51.74
N LEU A 143 32.68 52.96 50.94
CA LEU A 143 33.65 53.94 51.43
C LEU A 143 33.01 54.92 52.44
N MET A 144 31.81 55.42 52.13
CA MET A 144 31.07 56.30 53.04
C MET A 144 30.71 55.59 54.34
N LEU A 145 30.15 54.37 54.27
CA LEU A 145 29.81 53.58 55.46
C LEU A 145 31.06 53.26 56.30
N GLY A 146 32.18 52.94 55.65
CA GLY A 146 33.45 52.66 56.31
C GLY A 146 34.02 53.85 57.09
N PHE A 147 33.77 55.09 56.66
CA PHE A 147 34.19 56.29 57.40
C PHE A 147 33.17 56.71 58.47
N SER A 148 31.88 56.58 58.19
CA SER A 148 30.83 56.93 59.14
C SER A 148 30.81 56.04 60.37
N LEU A 149 31.12 54.74 60.23
CA LEU A 149 31.17 53.77 61.34
C LEU A 149 32.14 54.16 62.47
N PRO A 150 33.44 54.39 62.24
CA PRO A 150 34.39 54.74 63.29
C PRO A 150 34.10 56.10 63.91
N VAL A 151 33.68 57.09 63.11
CA VAL A 151 33.26 58.40 63.64
C VAL A 151 32.05 58.24 64.56
N GLY A 152 31.05 57.48 64.13
CA GLY A 152 29.87 57.18 64.94
C GLY A 152 30.24 56.46 66.24
N LEU A 153 31.15 55.48 66.20
CA LEU A 153 31.61 54.75 67.38
C LEU A 153 32.39 55.64 68.36
N ILE A 154 33.28 56.51 67.87
CA ILE A 154 34.01 57.46 68.71
C ILE A 154 33.03 58.42 69.37
N PHE A 155 32.09 58.98 68.61
CA PHE A 155 31.09 59.91 69.14
C PHE A 155 30.19 59.24 70.18
N LEU A 156 29.75 58.00 69.93
CA LEU A 156 28.97 57.23 70.91
C LEU A 156 29.79 56.97 72.18
N LYS A 157 31.07 56.63 72.04
CA LYS A 157 31.96 56.39 73.17
C LYS A 157 32.19 57.64 74.01
N GLU A 158 32.37 58.79 73.36
CA GLU A 158 32.51 60.10 74.02
C GLU A 158 31.22 60.48 74.77
N MET A 159 30.05 60.27 74.15
CA MET A 159 28.77 60.58 74.78
C MET A 159 28.44 59.68 75.98
N LEU A 160 29.05 58.48 76.05
CA LEU A 160 28.92 57.54 77.16
C LEU A 160 30.11 57.65 78.15
N ASP A 161 31.07 58.55 77.95
CA ASP A 161 32.18 58.76 78.89
C ASP A 161 31.78 59.80 79.96
N ASP A 162 31.55 59.33 81.19
CA ASP A 162 31.17 60.16 82.34
C ASP A 162 32.40 60.77 83.07
N LYS A 163 33.55 60.93 82.38
CA LYS A 163 34.78 61.48 82.96
C LYS A 163 35.01 62.95 82.61
N ILE A 164 35.42 63.71 83.63
CA ILE A 164 35.73 65.14 83.59
C ILE A 164 37.16 65.32 83.07
N TYR A 165 37.35 65.95 81.91
CA TYR A 165 38.68 66.13 81.30
C TYR A 165 39.08 67.59 81.10
N SER A 166 38.19 68.56 81.27
CA SER A 166 38.48 69.99 81.07
C SER A 166 37.97 70.88 82.20
N GLU A 167 38.63 72.03 82.44
CA GLU A 167 38.14 73.07 83.37
C GLU A 167 36.70 73.54 83.04
N ALA A 168 36.26 73.36 81.79
CA ALA A 168 34.89 73.64 81.35
C ALA A 168 33.85 72.69 81.99
N ASP A 169 34.22 71.43 82.25
CA ASP A 169 33.33 70.44 82.88
C ASP A 169 33.12 70.76 84.37
N ILE A 170 34.12 71.35 85.03
CA ILE A 170 34.07 71.76 86.45
C ILE A 170 33.14 72.98 86.65
N LYS A 171 33.14 73.93 85.72
CA LYS A 171 32.27 75.13 85.80
C LYS A 171 30.77 74.84 85.67
N GLY A 172 30.40 73.67 85.12
CA GLY A 172 29.00 73.25 84.97
C GLY A 172 28.37 72.65 86.23
N LEU A 173 29.17 72.18 87.21
CA LEU A 173 28.68 71.38 88.35
C LEU A 173 28.90 72.03 89.72
N THR A 174 29.79 73.03 89.88
CA THR A 174 29.95 73.77 91.16
C THR A 174 30.39 75.24 90.97
N ALA A 175 29.78 76.15 91.75
CA ALA A 175 30.02 77.59 91.72
C ALA A 175 31.05 78.06 92.77
N THR A 176 32.26 77.48 92.74
CA THR A 176 33.37 77.93 93.59
C THR A 176 34.62 78.22 92.76
N PRO A 177 35.36 79.32 93.02
CA PRO A 177 36.52 79.70 92.21
C PRO A 177 37.69 78.75 92.43
N VAL A 178 38.27 78.24 91.35
CA VAL A 178 39.48 77.42 91.37
C VAL A 178 40.70 78.34 91.53
N LEU A 179 41.54 78.08 92.53
CA LEU A 179 42.77 78.82 92.86
C LEU A 179 44.00 78.06 92.34
N GLY A 180 44.79 78.69 91.46
CA GLY A 180 46.11 78.23 91.03
C GLY A 180 46.11 77.59 89.64
N ALA A 181 47.04 78.05 88.79
CA ALA A 181 47.23 77.68 87.39
C ALA A 181 47.61 76.21 87.17
#